data_AF-A0AAD5H2S6-F1
#
_entry.id   AF-A0AAD5H2S6-F1
#
_cell.length_a   1.000
_cell.length_b   1.000
_cell.length_c   1.000
_cell.angle_alpha   90.00
_cell.angle_beta   90.00
_cell.angle_gamma   90.00
#
_symmetry.space_group_name_H-M   'P 1'
#
loop_
_entity.id
_entity.type
_entity.pdbx_description
1 polymer ?
#
loop_
_entity_poly.entity_id
_entity_poly.type
_entity_poly.pdbx_seq_one_letter_code
_entity_poly.pdbx_strand_id
1 'polypeptide(L)'
;MAVSLTAFWVGFGGSELAVTASVAYFAMGLLYEYTHFIVHTRYLPRSKLAKAIRMHHMLHHTRNEAYWLAFIVPQVDAMFGTAPQPGSVRMSDMAKQGLKASRDAAATASGASAGSS
;
A
#
# COMPACT_ATOMS: atom_id res chain seq x y z
N MET A 1 14.58 13.85 1.07
CA MET A 1 15.56 13.60 -0.01
C MET A 1 16.96 14.13 0.33
N ALA A 2 17.12 15.40 0.74
CA ALA A 2 18.45 15.95 1.07
C ALA A 2 19.18 15.17 2.18
N VAL A 3 18.47 14.84 3.27
CA VAL A 3 19.07 14.10 4.41
C VAL A 3 19.62 12.73 4.00
N SER A 4 18.90 11.95 3.19
CA SER A 4 19.37 10.64 2.74
C SER A 4 20.53 10.75 1.75
N LEU A 5 20.52 11.74 0.87
CA LEU A 5 21.65 12.03 -0.02
C LEU A 5 22.92 12.38 0.76
N THR A 6 22.81 13.27 1.76
CA THR A 6 23.94 13.62 2.63
C THR A 6 24.41 12.42 3.44
N ALA A 7 23.50 11.60 3.97
CA ALA A 7 23.85 10.40 4.70
C ALA A 7 24.62 9.39 3.84
N PHE A 8 24.18 9.13 2.61
CA PHE A 8 24.91 8.25 1.69
C PHE A 8 26.26 8.83 1.26
N TRP A 9 26.31 10.14 0.99
CA TRP A 9 27.56 10.82 0.66
C TRP A 9 28.59 10.67 1.77
N VAL A 10 28.22 10.97 3.02
CA VAL A 10 29.14 10.84 4.16
C VAL A 10 29.46 9.37 4.46
N GLY A 11 28.46 8.49 4.48
CA GLY A 11 28.63 7.08 4.84
C GLY A 11 29.52 6.29 3.87
N PHE A 12 29.51 6.65 2.58
CA PHE A 12 30.37 6.05 1.55
C PHE A 12 31.54 6.95 1.13
N GLY A 13 31.88 7.96 1.94
CA GLY A 13 33.06 8.80 1.74
C GLY A 13 33.10 9.60 0.43
N GLY A 14 31.93 9.97 -0.12
CA GLY A 14 31.83 10.71 -1.38
C GLY A 14 32.26 9.92 -2.61
N SER A 15 32.32 8.59 -2.51
CA SER A 15 32.68 7.70 -3.62
C SER A 15 31.51 7.47 -4.59
N GLU A 16 31.80 6.82 -5.71
CA GLU A 16 30.78 6.37 -6.68
C GLU A 16 29.69 5.51 -6.01
N LEU A 17 30.05 4.75 -4.97
CA LEU A 17 29.09 3.96 -4.18
C LEU A 17 28.01 4.83 -3.52
N ALA A 18 28.32 6.06 -3.12
CA ALA A 18 27.33 6.98 -2.57
C ALA A 18 26.25 7.32 -3.60
N VAL A 19 26.67 7.56 -4.85
CA VAL A 19 25.77 7.85 -5.97
C VAL A 19 24.95 6.62 -6.32
N THR A 20 25.58 5.45 -6.43
CA THR A 20 24.88 4.18 -6.68
C THR A 20 23.83 3.90 -5.60
N ALA A 21 24.20 4.03 -4.32
CA ALA A 21 23.27 3.83 -3.20
C ALA A 21 22.11 4.82 -3.25
N SER A 22 22.38 6.09 -3.55
CA SER A 22 21.36 7.13 -3.69
C SER A 22 20.36 6.79 -4.80
N VAL A 23 20.87 6.50 -6.02
CA VAL A 23 20.03 6.17 -7.17
C VAL A 23 19.21 4.92 -6.90
N ALA A 24 19.82 3.86 -6.35
CA ALA A 24 19.12 2.63 -6.02
C ALA A 24 18.01 2.87 -4.98
N TYR A 25 18.30 3.61 -3.90
CA TYR A 25 17.33 3.93 -2.86
C TYR A 25 16.12 4.72 -3.40
N PHE A 26 16.35 5.76 -4.21
CA PHE A 26 15.26 6.53 -4.78
C PHE A 26 14.50 5.78 -5.87
N ALA A 27 15.17 4.97 -6.69
CA ALA A 27 14.50 4.11 -7.65
C ALA A 27 13.59 3.09 -6.97
N MET A 28 14.05 2.50 -5.85
CA MET A 28 13.23 1.62 -5.02
C MET A 28 12.02 2.36 -4.41
N GLY A 29 12.23 3.57 -3.90
CA GLY A 29 11.14 4.41 -3.37
C GLY A 29 10.10 4.76 -4.44
N LEU A 30 10.54 5.15 -5.64
CA LEU A 30 9.65 5.40 -6.77
C LEU A 30 8.87 4.15 -7.18
N LEU A 31 9.54 2.99 -7.25
CA LEU A 31 8.87 1.73 -7.56
C LEU A 31 7.85 1.35 -6.48
N TYR A 32 8.18 1.58 -5.21
CA TYR A 32 7.30 1.37 -4.08
C TYR A 32 6.02 2.21 -4.22
N GLU A 33 6.16 3.53 -4.38
CA GLU A 33 5.04 4.45 -4.51
C GLU A 33 4.22 4.19 -5.77
N TYR A 34 4.87 3.89 -6.90
CA TYR A 34 4.19 3.52 -8.13
C TYR A 34 3.34 2.25 -7.95
N THR A 35 3.92 1.23 -7.31
CA THR A 35 3.18 -0.01 -7.03
C THR A 35 2.02 0.26 -6.09
N HIS A 36 2.24 1.08 -5.05
CA HIS A 36 1.21 1.50 -4.09
C HIS A 36 0.06 2.25 -4.78
N PHE A 37 0.38 3.16 -5.70
CA PHE A 37 -0.60 3.83 -6.51
C PHE A 37 -1.43 2.83 -7.33
N ILE A 38 -0.77 1.93 -8.07
CA ILE A 38 -1.44 0.99 -8.97
C ILE A 38 -2.42 0.06 -8.25
N VAL A 39 -2.08 -0.44 -7.06
CA VAL A 39 -2.98 -1.36 -6.31
C VAL A 39 -4.29 -0.70 -5.87
N HIS A 40 -4.29 0.63 -5.72
CA HIS A 40 -5.48 1.42 -5.41
C HIS A 40 -6.27 1.87 -6.64
N THR A 41 -5.77 1.61 -7.85
CA THR A 41 -6.52 1.87 -9.07
C THR A 41 -7.45 0.70 -9.44
N ARG A 42 -8.24 0.89 -10.49
CA ARG A 42 -9.06 -0.16 -11.11
C ARG A 42 -8.24 -1.17 -11.91
N TYR A 43 -6.92 -0.97 -12.03
CA TYR A 43 -6.05 -1.90 -12.74
C TYR A 43 -6.01 -3.26 -12.04
N LEU A 44 -6.25 -4.34 -12.80
CA LEU A 44 -6.18 -5.70 -12.32
C LEU A 44 -4.85 -6.35 -12.72
N PRO A 45 -3.95 -6.63 -11.77
CA PRO A 45 -2.65 -7.19 -12.08
C PRO A 45 -2.75 -8.60 -12.66
N ARG A 46 -1.87 -8.92 -13.62
CA ARG A 46 -1.80 -10.24 -14.26
C ARG A 46 -0.97 -11.26 -13.49
N SER A 47 0.14 -10.83 -12.87
CA SER A 47 1.08 -11.73 -12.19
C SER A 47 0.54 -12.19 -10.83
N LYS A 48 0.95 -13.40 -10.41
CA LYS A 48 0.56 -13.97 -9.10
C LYS A 48 1.03 -13.09 -7.94
N LEU A 49 2.27 -12.61 -7.99
CA LEU A 49 2.84 -11.75 -6.96
C LEU A 49 2.07 -10.44 -6.84
N ALA A 50 1.81 -9.73 -7.95
CA ALA A 50 1.09 -8.47 -7.90
C ALA A 50 -0.37 -8.63 -7.45
N LYS A 51 -1.00 -9.77 -7.76
CA LYS A 51 -2.32 -10.13 -7.19
C LYS A 51 -2.25 -10.31 -5.67
N ALA A 52 -1.21 -10.99 -5.17
CA ALA A 52 -1.00 -11.17 -3.73
C ALA A 52 -0.76 -9.85 -3.02
N ILE A 53 0.13 -8.99 -3.56
CA ILE A 53 0.38 -7.62 -3.07
C ILE A 53 -0.93 -6.85 -2.97
N ARG A 54 -1.70 -6.80 -4.07
CA ARG A 54 -2.99 -6.10 -4.10
C ARG A 54 -3.97 -6.65 -3.05
N MET A 55 -4.06 -7.97 -2.91
CA MET A 55 -4.94 -8.60 -1.93
C MET A 55 -4.55 -8.23 -0.49
N HIS A 56 -3.28 -8.41 -0.12
CA HIS A 56 -2.75 -8.10 1.22
C HIS A 56 -2.96 -6.63 1.56
N HIS A 57 -2.57 -5.75 0.64
CA HIS A 57 -2.74 -4.31 0.81
C HIS A 57 -4.20 -3.90 0.98
N MET A 58 -5.11 -4.53 0.24
CA MET A 58 -6.53 -4.24 0.39
C MET A 58 -7.11 -4.77 1.70
N LEU A 59 -6.65 -5.93 2.18
CA LEU A 59 -7.03 -6.43 3.50
C LEU A 59 -6.53 -5.53 4.62
N HIS A 60 -5.30 -5.02 4.51
CA HIS A 60 -4.74 -4.05 5.45
C HIS A 60 -5.66 -2.81 5.60
N HIS A 61 -6.07 -2.21 4.48
CA HIS A 61 -6.93 -1.02 4.51
C HIS A 61 -8.40 -1.29 4.82
N THR A 62 -8.96 -2.40 4.31
CA THR A 62 -10.43 -2.62 4.33
C THR A 62 -10.87 -3.63 5.38
N ARG A 63 -9.94 -4.34 6.01
CA ARG A 63 -10.23 -5.29 7.09
C ARG A 63 -9.64 -4.81 8.40
N ASN A 64 -8.31 -4.76 8.53
CA ASN A 64 -7.68 -4.45 9.81
C ASN A 64 -6.23 -3.99 9.58
N GLU A 65 -5.94 -2.76 9.98
CA GLU A 65 -4.65 -2.09 9.84
C GLU A 65 -3.51 -2.73 10.66
N ALA A 66 -3.82 -3.65 11.60
CA ALA A 66 -2.81 -4.35 12.37
C ALA A 66 -2.22 -5.58 11.64
N TYR A 67 -2.74 -5.95 10.47
CA TYR A 67 -2.34 -7.15 9.73
C TYR A 67 -2.05 -6.84 8.26
N TRP A 68 -1.38 -7.78 7.59
CA TRP A 68 -0.93 -7.68 6.19
C TRP A 68 -0.09 -6.40 5.94
N LEU A 69 0.91 -6.21 6.79
CA LEU A 69 1.73 -4.98 6.85
C LEU A 69 2.75 -4.90 5.72
N ALA A 70 3.23 -6.06 5.24
CA ALA A 70 4.24 -6.11 4.20
C ALA A 70 3.64 -5.78 2.84
N PHE A 71 4.10 -4.68 2.25
CA PHE A 71 3.57 -4.21 0.97
C PHE A 71 4.18 -4.97 -0.23
N ILE A 72 5.47 -4.77 -0.51
CA ILE A 72 6.12 -5.33 -1.72
C ILE A 72 6.36 -6.84 -1.63
N VAL A 73 6.57 -7.35 -0.41
CA VAL A 73 6.89 -8.77 -0.18
C VAL A 73 5.91 -9.37 0.85
N PRO A 74 4.70 -9.76 0.42
CA PRO A 74 3.66 -10.33 1.30
C PRO A 74 4.12 -11.51 2.17
N GLN A 75 5.13 -12.26 1.72
CA GLN A 75 5.69 -13.40 2.43
C GLN A 75 6.37 -13.00 3.75
N VAL A 76 6.81 -11.75 3.87
CA VAL A 76 7.36 -11.22 5.13
C VAL A 76 6.30 -11.30 6.22
N ASP A 77 5.04 -10.99 5.93
CA ASP A 77 3.97 -11.12 6.93
C ASP A 77 3.77 -12.57 7.39
N ALA A 78 3.96 -13.55 6.51
CA ALA A 78 3.90 -14.96 6.91
C ALA A 78 5.06 -15.33 7.83
N MET A 79 6.25 -14.79 7.59
CA MET A 79 7.44 -15.01 8.43
C MET A 79 7.28 -14.40 9.83
N PHE A 80 6.62 -13.23 9.93
CA PHE A 80 6.40 -12.53 11.19
C PHE A 80 5.04 -12.82 11.85
N GLY A 81 4.23 -13.71 11.26
CA GLY A 81 2.93 -14.09 11.82
C GLY A 81 1.83 -13.02 11.70
N THR A 82 1.98 -12.05 10.78
CA THR A 82 1.05 -10.93 10.54
C THR A 82 0.15 -11.13 9.31
N ALA A 83 0.15 -12.33 8.70
CA ALA A 83 -0.77 -12.72 7.61
C ALA A 83 -1.77 -13.82 8.02
N PRO A 84 -2.70 -13.56 8.96
CA PRO A 84 -3.74 -14.52 9.33
C PRO A 84 -4.74 -14.75 8.18
N GLN A 85 -5.57 -15.79 8.31
CA GLN A 85 -6.66 -16.01 7.35
C GLN A 85 -7.68 -14.85 7.41
N PRO A 86 -8.10 -14.24 6.29
CA PRO A 86 -8.94 -13.04 6.30
C PRO A 86 -10.25 -13.16 7.08
N GLY A 87 -10.87 -14.34 7.06
CA GLY A 87 -12.11 -14.61 7.80
C GLY A 87 -11.94 -14.68 9.31
N SER A 88 -10.72 -14.94 9.80
CA SER A 88 -10.42 -15.04 11.24
C SER A 88 -10.22 -13.69 11.92
N VAL A 89 -10.01 -12.61 11.13
CA VAL A 89 -9.74 -11.27 11.65
C VAL A 89 -11.01 -10.42 11.63
N ARG A 90 -11.33 -9.80 12.77
CA ARG A 90 -12.44 -8.83 12.87
C ARG A 90 -12.05 -7.51 12.20
N MET A 91 -13.03 -6.82 11.61
CA MET A 91 -12.81 -5.46 11.11
C MET A 91 -12.41 -4.51 12.23
N SER A 92 -11.39 -3.70 11.97
CA SER A 92 -11.03 -2.57 12.83
C SER A 92 -12.06 -1.45 12.74
N ASP A 93 -11.96 -0.48 13.63
CA ASP A 93 -12.86 0.68 13.60
C ASP A 93 -12.58 1.60 12.42
N MET A 94 -11.31 1.73 12.01
CA MET A 94 -10.94 2.45 10.79
C MET A 94 -11.56 1.81 9.54
N ALA A 95 -11.47 0.48 9.40
CA ALA A 95 -12.06 -0.23 8.28
C ALA A 95 -13.58 -0.08 8.23
N LYS A 96 -14.26 -0.14 9.40
CA LYS A 96 -15.72 0.09 9.49
C LYS A 96 -16.08 1.52 9.08
N GLN A 97 -15.32 2.52 9.53
CA GLN A 97 -15.53 3.92 9.18
C GLN A 97 -15.39 4.14 7.67
N GLY A 98 -14.36 3.56 7.05
CA GLY A 98 -14.17 3.62 5.59
C GLY A 98 -15.34 3.00 4.82
N LEU A 99 -15.83 1.83 5.26
CA LEU A 99 -17.00 1.19 4.65
C LEU A 99 -18.25 2.06 4.78
N LYS A 100 -18.50 2.65 5.97
CA LYS A 100 -19.63 3.56 6.19
C LYS A 100 -19.53 4.77 5.25
N ALA A 101 -18.37 5.42 5.18
CA ALA A 101 -18.14 6.56 4.29
C ALA A 101 -18.41 6.21 2.81
N SER A 102 -17.98 5.04 2.34
CA SER A 102 -18.26 4.60 0.97
C SER A 102 -19.74 4.39 0.68
N ARG A 103 -20.51 3.91 1.68
CA ARG A 103 -21.96 3.70 1.56
C ARG A 103 -22.69 5.03 1.52
N ASP A 104 -22.32 5.95 2.41
CA ASP A 104 -22.90 7.29 2.47
C ASP A 104 -22.65 8.06 1.16
N ALA A 105 -21.44 7.94 0.59
CA ALA A 105 -21.11 8.52 -0.72
C ALA A 105 -21.92 7.92 -1.86
N ALA A 106 -22.10 6.58 -1.89
CA ALA A 106 -22.91 5.91 -2.91
C ALA A 106 -24.39 6.31 -2.83
N ALA A 107 -24.95 6.40 -1.61
CA ALA A 107 -26.32 6.85 -1.40
C ALA A 107 -26.53 8.28 -1.91
N THR A 108 -25.58 9.18 -1.62
CA THR A 108 -25.63 10.58 -2.08
C THR A 108 -25.61 10.66 -3.60
N ALA A 109 -24.74 9.89 -4.27
CA ALA A 109 -24.67 9.84 -5.73
C ALA A 109 -25.98 9.34 -6.36
N SER A 110 -26.61 8.31 -5.77
CA SER A 110 -27.90 7.81 -6.25
C SER A 110 -29.06 8.78 -6.04
N GLY A 111 -29.08 9.50 -4.91
CA GLY A 111 -30.10 10.53 -4.64
C GLY A 111 -29.97 11.75 -5.56
N ALA A 112 -28.74 12.18 -5.88
CA ALA A 112 -28.50 13.25 -6.84
C ALA A 112 -29.00 12.91 -8.25
N SER A 113 -28.93 11.64 -8.66
CA SER A 113 -29.46 11.18 -9.97
C SER A 113 -30.99 11.10 -10.03
N ALA A 114 -31.68 11.08 -8.89
CA ALA A 114 -33.15 10.99 -8.84
C ALA A 114 -33.86 12.35 -8.76
N GLY A 115 -33.14 13.44 -8.47
CA GLY A 115 -33.68 14.80 -8.33
C GLY A 115 -33.50 15.72 -9.55
N SER A 116 -32.96 15.21 -10.66
CA SER A 116 -32.64 15.99 -11.88
C SER A 116 -33.60 15.73 -13.06
N SER A 117 -34.81 15.24 -12.81
CA SER A 117 -35.84 14.92 -13.81
C SER A 117 -37.10 15.75 -13.62
#